data_AF-A0A1Q3C7X2-F1
#
_entry.id   AF-A0A1Q3C7X2-F1
#
_cell.length_a   1.000
_cell.length_b   1.000
_cell.length_c   1.000
_cell.angle_alpha   90.00
_cell.angle_beta   90.00
_cell.angle_gamma   90.00
#
_symmetry.space_group_name_H-M   'P 1'
#
loop_
_entity.id
_entity.type
_entity.pdbx_description
1 polymer ?
#
loop_
_entity_poly.entity_id
_entity_poly.type
_entity_poly.pdbx_seq_one_letter_code
_entity_poly.pdbx_strand_id
1 'polypeptide(L)'
;MVVKCSGDCPWKIYARVDGTTEALQIKSFNNEHTCHVIFKNDRVTTANLANIFKDNIKAIPKLKSKQLKDLARADLKVEVSIDMYKRAKKKVVEEIKENHKEDFGRLWSYAAKLRNTNPGSTIILDHTKRTNSFVVNMECRSSWSWFLQYLEDLGYEDDLGLTLMTYKHKV
;
A
#
# COMPACT_ATOMS: atom_id res chain seq x y z
N MET A 1 3.80 -32.87 12.24
CA MET A 1 3.34 -32.21 11.00
C MET A 1 3.74 -33.07 9.81
N VAL A 2 2.78 -33.40 8.94
CA VAL A 2 3.05 -34.04 7.65
C VAL A 2 2.57 -33.09 6.56
N VAL A 3 3.44 -32.80 5.60
CA VAL A 3 3.08 -32.10 4.36
C VAL A 3 3.30 -33.09 3.22
N LYS A 4 2.28 -33.33 2.40
CA LYS A 4 2.35 -34.25 1.27
C LYS A 4 1.85 -33.56 0.02
N CYS A 5 2.38 -33.99 -1.12
CA CYS A 5 1.85 -33.59 -2.42
C CYS A 5 0.49 -34.27 -2.68
N SER A 6 -0.29 -33.74 -3.63
CA SER A 6 -1.61 -34.26 -3.98
C SER A 6 -1.52 -35.58 -4.76
N GLY A 7 -2.56 -36.41 -4.64
CA GLY A 7 -2.64 -37.72 -5.33
C GLY A 7 -1.65 -38.74 -4.77
N ASP A 8 -1.20 -39.66 -5.62
CA ASP A 8 -0.26 -40.74 -5.28
C ASP A 8 1.21 -40.32 -5.45
N CYS A 9 1.49 -39.02 -5.36
CA CYS A 9 2.85 -38.49 -5.48
C CYS A 9 3.70 -38.87 -4.26
N PRO A 10 4.93 -39.40 -4.45
CA PRO A 10 5.77 -39.88 -3.35
C PRO A 10 6.37 -38.75 -2.50
N TRP A 11 6.29 -37.49 -2.97
CA TRP A 11 6.79 -36.32 -2.26
C TRP A 11 6.08 -36.11 -0.92
N LYS A 12 6.86 -36.09 0.16
CA LYS A 12 6.36 -35.86 1.52
C LYS A 12 7.46 -35.35 2.45
N ILE A 13 7.08 -34.44 3.35
CA ILE A 13 7.90 -34.02 4.49
C ILE A 13 7.17 -34.40 5.77
N TYR A 14 7.88 -35.10 6.64
CA TYR A 14 7.45 -35.33 8.01
C TYR A 14 8.37 -34.59 8.97
N ALA A 15 7.78 -33.70 9.75
CA ALA A 15 8.46 -32.96 10.80
C ALA A 15 7.74 -33.14 12.14
N ARG A 16 8.49 -33.24 13.23
CA ARG A 16 7.98 -33.33 14.58
C ARG A 16 8.77 -32.41 15.48
N VAL A 17 8.09 -31.76 16.42
CA VAL A 17 8.74 -31.03 17.50
C VAL A 17 9.48 -32.04 18.37
N ASP A 18 10.77 -31.82 18.56
CA ASP A 18 11.60 -32.66 19.40
C ASP A 18 11.25 -32.43 20.87
N GLY A 19 11.13 -33.52 21.64
CA GLY A 19 10.69 -33.44 23.03
C GLY A 19 11.76 -32.88 23.98
N THR A 20 13.02 -32.83 23.54
CA THR A 20 14.15 -32.37 24.36
C THR A 20 14.53 -30.93 23.99
N THR A 21 14.59 -30.62 22.70
CA THR A 21 15.03 -29.29 22.24
C THR A 21 13.88 -28.33 21.92
N GLU A 22 12.62 -28.77 21.99
CA GLU A 22 11.40 -28.03 21.57
C GLU A 22 11.42 -27.47 20.12
N ALA A 23 12.44 -27.84 19.35
CA ALA A 23 12.63 -27.40 17.98
C ALA A 23 11.87 -28.31 17.00
N LEU A 24 11.33 -27.74 15.91
CA LEU A 24 10.74 -28.51 14.83
C LEU A 24 11.85 -29.23 14.03
N GLN A 25 11.92 -30.55 14.14
CA GLN A 25 12.88 -31.36 13.39
C GLN A 25 12.21 -32.09 12.22
N ILE A 26 12.84 -32.05 11.05
CA ILE A 26 12.46 -32.89 9.90
C ILE A 26 12.97 -34.31 10.19
N LYS A 27 12.05 -35.26 10.32
CA LYS A 27 12.37 -36.68 10.60
C LYS A 27 12.45 -37.51 9.31
N SER A 28 11.69 -37.15 8.28
CA SER A 28 11.85 -37.73 6.95
C SER A 28 11.46 -36.75 5.86
N PHE A 29 12.19 -36.81 4.75
CA PHE A 29 11.95 -36.00 3.57
C PHE A 29 12.12 -36.86 2.33
N ASN A 30 11.07 -36.96 1.52
CA ASN A 30 11.16 -37.47 0.17
C ASN A 30 10.94 -36.30 -0.80
N ASN A 31 11.96 -36.00 -1.61
CA ASN A 31 11.93 -34.90 -2.57
C ASN A 31 11.53 -35.32 -3.99
N GLU A 32 11.16 -36.58 -4.21
CA GLU A 32 10.77 -37.04 -5.54
C GLU A 32 9.34 -36.63 -5.87
N HIS A 33 9.19 -35.86 -6.96
CA HIS A 33 7.90 -35.52 -7.53
C HIS A 33 7.65 -36.33 -8.81
N THR A 34 6.57 -37.11 -8.81
CA THR A 34 6.02 -37.74 -10.03
C THR A 34 4.75 -37.04 -10.51
N CYS A 35 4.29 -36.02 -9.78
CA CYS A 35 3.13 -35.22 -10.12
C CYS A 35 3.42 -34.21 -11.23
N HIS A 36 2.41 -33.90 -12.02
CA HIS A 36 2.46 -32.76 -12.93
C HIS A 36 2.47 -31.43 -12.16
N VAL A 37 3.06 -30.39 -12.76
CA VAL A 37 3.07 -29.05 -12.16
C VAL A 37 1.65 -28.51 -12.10
N ILE A 38 1.13 -28.32 -10.88
CA ILE A 38 -0.18 -27.74 -10.63
C ILE A 38 0.02 -26.31 -10.15
N PHE A 39 -0.47 -25.34 -10.92
CA PHE A 39 -0.43 -23.92 -10.54
C PHE A 39 -1.62 -23.49 -9.67
N LYS A 40 -2.61 -24.38 -9.49
CA LYS A 40 -3.75 -24.16 -8.62
C LYS A 40 -3.32 -24.27 -7.15
N ASN A 41 -3.42 -23.17 -6.42
CA ASN A 41 -3.12 -23.12 -4.99
C ASN A 41 -4.29 -22.52 -4.21
N ASP A 42 -5.03 -23.37 -3.50
CA ASP A 42 -6.23 -22.98 -2.75
C ASP A 42 -5.93 -22.12 -1.51
N ARG A 43 -4.65 -22.00 -1.12
CA ARG A 43 -4.23 -21.11 -0.03
C ARG A 43 -4.02 -19.66 -0.48
N VAL A 44 -4.08 -19.40 -1.78
CA VAL A 44 -3.96 -18.03 -2.30
C VAL A 44 -5.25 -17.29 -2.00
N THR A 45 -5.15 -16.24 -1.21
CA THR A 45 -6.28 -15.38 -0.84
C THR A 45 -6.25 -14.08 -1.62
N THR A 46 -7.40 -13.39 -1.68
CA THR A 46 -7.49 -12.03 -2.26
C THR A 46 -6.61 -11.04 -1.50
N ALA A 47 -6.45 -11.21 -0.19
CA ALA A 47 -5.58 -10.37 0.64
C ALA A 47 -4.09 -10.59 0.29
N ASN A 48 -3.66 -11.83 0.11
CA ASN A 48 -2.29 -12.13 -0.32
C ASN A 48 -1.99 -11.48 -1.69
N LEU A 49 -2.90 -11.63 -2.66
CA LEU A 49 -2.74 -11.01 -3.97
C LEU A 49 -2.74 -9.47 -3.91
N ALA A 50 -3.60 -8.88 -3.08
CA ALA A 50 -3.65 -7.44 -2.88
C ALA A 50 -2.32 -6.91 -2.34
N ASN A 51 -1.73 -7.60 -1.36
CA ASN A 51 -0.45 -7.21 -0.78
C ASN A 51 0.71 -7.36 -1.78
N ILE A 52 0.79 -8.49 -2.49
CA ILE A 52 1.87 -8.74 -3.46
C ILE A 52 1.83 -7.74 -4.61
N PHE A 53 0.64 -7.44 -5.14
CA PHE A 53 0.49 -6.55 -6.28
C PHE A 53 0.23 -5.08 -5.91
N LYS A 54 0.34 -4.72 -4.63
CA LYS A 54 0.01 -3.37 -4.13
C LYS A 54 0.79 -2.30 -4.86
N ASP A 55 2.11 -2.46 -4.95
CA ASP A 55 3.00 -1.47 -5.55
C ASP A 55 2.85 -1.40 -7.07
N ASN A 56 2.61 -2.55 -7.71
CA ASN A 56 2.30 -2.61 -9.14
C ASN A 56 1.01 -1.84 -9.47
N ILE A 57 -0.02 -1.98 -8.64
CA ILE A 57 -1.30 -1.28 -8.81
C ILE A 57 -1.16 0.22 -8.52
N LYS A 58 -0.35 0.60 -7.52
CA LYS A 58 -0.03 2.00 -7.20
C LYS A 58 0.72 2.69 -8.34
N ALA A 59 1.77 2.05 -8.85
CA ALA A 59 2.58 2.58 -9.95
C ALA A 59 1.79 2.68 -11.26
N ILE A 60 0.90 1.72 -11.52
CA ILE A 60 0.12 1.67 -12.76
C ILE A 60 -1.38 1.50 -12.45
N PRO A 61 -2.12 2.58 -12.13
CA PRO A 61 -3.53 2.50 -11.79
C PRO A 61 -4.42 1.87 -12.88
N LYS A 62 -4.01 2.02 -14.15
CA LYS A 62 -4.69 1.47 -15.34
C LYS A 62 -4.40 -0.02 -15.58
N LEU A 63 -3.57 -0.67 -14.75
CA LEU A 63 -3.17 -2.07 -14.90
C LEU A 63 -4.39 -3.00 -14.94
N LYS A 64 -4.55 -3.77 -16.01
CA LYS A 64 -5.72 -4.66 -16.18
C LYS A 64 -5.58 -5.92 -15.32
N SER A 65 -6.69 -6.47 -14.83
CA SER A 65 -6.68 -7.72 -14.07
C SER A 65 -6.10 -8.91 -14.86
N LYS A 66 -6.18 -8.87 -16.20
CA LYS A 66 -5.52 -9.86 -17.06
C LYS A 66 -4.00 -9.78 -16.98
N GLN A 67 -3.45 -8.56 -16.99
CA GLN A 67 -2.00 -8.34 -16.83
C GLN A 67 -1.52 -8.78 -15.44
N LEU A 68 -2.32 -8.53 -14.39
CA LEU A 68 -2.05 -9.06 -13.05
C LEU A 68 -2.03 -10.60 -13.03
N LYS A 69 -2.95 -11.25 -13.75
CA LYS A 69 -2.94 -12.71 -13.90
C LYS A 69 -1.67 -13.19 -14.61
N ASP A 70 -1.28 -12.52 -15.70
CA ASP A 70 -0.10 -12.90 -16.49
C ASP A 70 1.19 -12.74 -15.66
N LEU A 71 1.31 -11.65 -14.89
CA LEU A 71 2.40 -11.42 -13.93
C LEU A 71 2.44 -12.49 -12.84
N ALA A 72 1.30 -12.79 -12.21
CA ALA A 72 1.24 -13.84 -11.19
C ALA A 72 1.61 -15.23 -11.73
N ARG A 73 1.29 -15.50 -13.00
CA ARG A 73 1.68 -16.75 -13.65
C ARG A 73 3.19 -16.81 -13.92
N ALA A 74 3.78 -15.69 -14.35
CA ALA A 74 5.22 -15.60 -14.64
C ALA A 74 6.06 -15.65 -13.35
N ASP A 75 5.73 -14.82 -12.36
CA ASP A 75 6.57 -14.59 -11.18
C ASP A 75 6.28 -15.60 -10.06
N LEU A 76 5.00 -15.91 -9.82
CA LEU A 76 4.57 -16.73 -8.68
C LEU A 76 4.20 -18.16 -9.08
N LYS A 77 4.07 -18.44 -10.38
CA LYS A 77 3.56 -19.72 -10.89
C LYS A 77 2.23 -20.09 -10.23
N VAL A 78 1.35 -19.10 -10.05
CA VAL A 78 0.03 -19.28 -9.44
C VAL A 78 -1.06 -19.05 -10.48
N GLU A 79 -2.05 -19.95 -10.50
CA GLU A 79 -3.25 -19.81 -11.29
C GLU A 79 -4.49 -19.78 -10.40
N VAL A 80 -5.12 -18.61 -10.36
CA VAL A 80 -6.42 -18.38 -9.70
C VAL A 80 -7.40 -17.72 -10.67
N SER A 81 -8.67 -17.68 -10.29
CA SER A 81 -9.72 -17.02 -11.09
C SER A 81 -9.45 -15.53 -11.29
N ILE A 82 -9.81 -15.01 -12.47
CA ILE A 82 -9.71 -13.58 -12.80
C ILE A 82 -10.47 -12.70 -11.80
N ASP A 83 -11.55 -13.21 -11.21
CA ASP A 83 -12.35 -12.46 -10.24
C ASP A 83 -11.64 -12.27 -8.89
N MET A 84 -10.67 -13.14 -8.56
CA MET A 84 -9.81 -12.91 -7.40
C MET A 84 -8.88 -11.71 -7.65
N TYR A 85 -8.30 -11.59 -8.84
CA TYR A 85 -7.49 -10.42 -9.21
C TYR A 85 -8.31 -9.13 -9.28
N LYS A 86 -9.55 -9.19 -9.76
CA LYS A 86 -10.47 -8.02 -9.70
C LYS A 86 -10.72 -7.58 -8.26
N ARG A 87 -11.03 -8.52 -7.36
CA ARG A 87 -11.26 -8.24 -5.93
C ARG A 87 -10.00 -7.71 -5.24
N ALA A 88 -8.84 -8.31 -5.49
CA ALA A 88 -7.56 -7.84 -4.98
C ALA A 88 -7.27 -6.41 -5.45
N LYS A 89 -7.44 -6.13 -6.76
CA LYS A 89 -7.27 -4.79 -7.31
C LYS A 89 -8.21 -3.78 -6.67
N LYS A 90 -9.49 -4.12 -6.53
CA LYS A 90 -10.49 -3.27 -5.89
C LYS A 90 -10.08 -2.91 -4.46
N LYS A 91 -9.65 -3.90 -3.67
CA LYS A 91 -9.18 -3.69 -2.30
C LYS A 91 -8.02 -2.69 -2.22
N VAL A 92 -7.01 -2.84 -3.08
CA VAL A 92 -5.87 -1.90 -3.11
C VAL A 92 -6.32 -0.49 -3.50
N VAL A 93 -7.21 -0.36 -4.48
CA VAL A 93 -7.74 0.95 -4.90
C VAL A 93 -8.57 1.61 -3.80
N GLU A 94 -9.36 0.85 -3.06
CA GLU A 94 -10.13 1.37 -1.93
C GLU A 94 -9.22 1.83 -0.78
N GLU A 95 -8.18 1.07 -0.46
CA GLU A 95 -7.18 1.45 0.53
C GLU A 95 -6.46 2.76 0.15
N ILE A 96 -6.06 2.91 -1.11
CA ILE A 96 -5.46 4.14 -1.61
C ILE A 96 -6.43 5.33 -1.46
N LYS A 97 -7.71 5.13 -1.77
CA LYS A 97 -8.73 6.18 -1.63
C LYS A 97 -8.98 6.57 -0.19
N GLU A 98 -9.02 5.62 0.75
CA GLU A 98 -9.22 5.94 2.16
C GLU A 98 -8.02 6.69 2.72
N ASN A 99 -6.78 6.27 2.39
CA ASN A 99 -5.58 7.02 2.75
C ASN A 99 -5.64 8.46 2.23
N HIS A 100 -5.99 8.66 0.95
CA HIS A 100 -6.15 10.00 0.41
C HIS A 100 -7.20 10.81 1.16
N LYS A 101 -8.34 10.21 1.51
CA LYS A 101 -9.41 10.89 2.24
C LYS A 101 -8.96 11.30 3.65
N GLU A 102 -8.19 10.47 4.34
CA GLU A 102 -7.57 10.81 5.62
C GLU A 102 -6.58 11.97 5.48
N ASP A 103 -5.70 11.92 4.47
CA ASP A 103 -4.74 12.98 4.16
C ASP A 103 -5.45 14.31 3.84
N PHE A 104 -6.52 14.27 3.04
CA PHE A 104 -7.34 15.45 2.74
C PHE A 104 -8.09 15.96 3.98
N GLY A 105 -8.56 15.08 4.85
CA GLY A 105 -9.19 15.47 6.12
C GLY A 105 -8.26 16.34 6.97
N ARG A 106 -6.97 15.99 7.03
CA ARG A 106 -5.95 16.78 7.74
C ARG A 106 -5.75 18.17 7.13
N LEU A 107 -5.82 18.30 5.81
CA LEU A 107 -5.71 19.60 5.12
C LEU A 107 -6.88 20.54 5.43
N TRP A 108 -8.09 20.01 5.58
CA TRP A 108 -9.24 20.81 6.00
C TRP A 108 -9.10 21.30 7.46
N SER A 109 -8.60 20.44 8.35
CA SER A 109 -8.28 20.84 9.73
C SER A 109 -7.21 21.94 9.77
N TYR A 110 -6.22 21.89 8.88
CA TYR A 110 -5.22 22.95 8.70
C TYR A 110 -5.86 24.28 8.27
N ALA A 111 -6.68 24.27 7.20
CA ALA A 111 -7.37 25.47 6.73
C ALA A 111 -8.27 26.09 7.81
N ALA A 112 -8.98 25.26 8.58
CA ALA A 112 -9.80 25.73 9.70
C ALA A 112 -8.96 26.41 10.79
N LYS A 113 -7.81 25.82 11.15
CA LYS A 113 -6.94 26.36 12.21
C LYS A 113 -6.25 27.67 11.78
N LEU A 114 -5.84 27.77 10.52
CA LEU A 114 -5.31 29.01 9.96
C LEU A 114 -6.36 30.14 9.96
N ARG A 115 -7.62 29.85 9.60
CA ARG A 115 -8.71 30.86 9.68
C ARG A 115 -8.90 31.39 11.10
N ASN A 116 -8.79 30.53 12.11
CA ASN A 116 -8.93 30.92 13.50
C ASN A 116 -7.74 31.74 14.01
N THR A 117 -6.52 31.39 13.60
CA THR A 117 -5.29 32.02 14.11
C THR A 117 -4.97 33.32 13.38
N ASN A 118 -5.40 33.48 12.13
CA ASN A 118 -5.16 34.67 11.32
C ASN A 118 -6.48 35.24 10.75
N PRO A 119 -7.25 35.97 11.56
CA PRO A 119 -8.47 36.65 11.12
C PRO A 119 -8.15 37.64 9.99
N GLY A 120 -8.83 37.52 8.85
CA GLY A 120 -8.60 38.35 7.65
C GLY A 120 -7.83 37.63 6.53
N SER A 121 -7.28 36.44 6.79
CA SER A 121 -6.65 35.62 5.76
C SER A 121 -7.68 34.93 4.85
N THR A 122 -7.40 34.94 3.55
CA THR A 122 -8.13 34.11 2.57
C THR A 122 -7.36 32.82 2.35
N ILE A 123 -8.03 31.68 2.53
CA ILE A 123 -7.46 30.35 2.32
C ILE A 123 -8.24 29.66 1.20
N ILE A 124 -7.53 29.32 0.13
CA ILE A 124 -8.07 28.61 -1.02
C ILE A 124 -7.47 27.21 -1.04
N LEU A 125 -8.35 26.20 -0.99
CA LEU A 125 -8.00 24.81 -1.20
C LEU A 125 -8.47 24.44 -2.61
N ASP A 126 -7.54 24.35 -3.55
CA ASP A 126 -7.83 23.87 -4.91
C ASP A 126 -7.31 22.44 -5.07
N HIS A 127 -8.20 21.56 -5.54
CA HIS A 127 -7.90 20.16 -5.84
C HIS A 127 -7.99 19.96 -7.36
N THR A 128 -6.94 20.37 -8.07
CA THR A 128 -6.79 20.03 -9.48
C THR A 128 -5.85 18.84 -9.65
N LYS A 129 -6.16 17.97 -10.62
CA LYS A 129 -5.58 16.62 -10.83
C LYS A 129 -4.06 16.56 -11.07
N ARG A 130 -3.32 17.67 -10.95
CA ARG A 130 -1.89 17.76 -11.23
C ARG A 130 -1.06 18.41 -10.11
N THR A 131 -1.64 19.12 -9.16
CA THR A 131 -0.91 19.75 -8.05
C THR A 131 -1.84 20.03 -6.87
N ASN A 132 -1.42 19.64 -5.66
CA ASN A 132 -2.02 20.15 -4.43
C ASN A 132 -1.39 21.51 -4.13
N SER A 133 -2.11 22.61 -4.38
CA SER A 133 -1.60 23.97 -4.14
C SER A 133 -2.34 24.65 -2.99
N PHE A 134 -1.59 25.29 -2.10
CA PHE A 134 -2.11 26.09 -0.98
C PHE A 134 -1.72 27.55 -1.19
N VAL A 135 -2.67 28.47 -1.03
CA VAL A 135 -2.40 29.91 -1.06
C VAL A 135 -2.84 30.52 0.26
N VAL A 136 -1.89 31.14 0.98
CA VAL A 136 -2.13 31.89 2.23
C VAL A 136 -1.78 33.35 1.95
N ASN A 137 -2.77 34.24 2.02
CA ASN A 137 -2.60 35.65 1.63
C ASN A 137 -2.26 36.60 2.81
N MET A 138 -1.98 36.07 4.00
CA MET A 138 -1.47 36.87 5.11
C MET A 138 -0.62 36.00 6.05
N GLU A 139 0.62 36.41 6.27
CA GLU A 139 1.63 35.58 6.92
C GLU A 139 2.37 36.38 7.99
N CYS A 140 2.48 35.83 9.20
CA CYS A 140 3.37 36.36 10.25
C CYS A 140 4.36 35.28 10.68
N ARG A 141 5.53 35.70 11.19
CA ARG A 141 6.66 34.81 11.54
C ARG A 141 6.25 33.69 12.52
N SER A 142 5.37 34.00 13.48
CA SER A 142 4.89 33.05 14.48
C SER A 142 4.03 31.94 13.89
N SER A 143 3.19 32.24 12.89
CA SER A 143 2.39 31.24 12.20
C SER A 143 3.25 30.30 11.34
N TRP A 144 4.32 30.83 10.73
CA TRP A 144 5.25 30.04 9.93
C TRP A 144 6.13 29.11 10.75
N SER A 145 6.67 29.57 11.89
CA SER A 145 7.49 28.71 12.76
C SER A 145 6.66 27.54 13.32
N TRP A 146 5.41 27.79 13.72
CA TRP A 146 4.51 26.70 14.12
C TRP A 146 4.21 25.74 12.97
N PHE A 147 3.96 26.27 11.77
CA PHE A 147 3.63 25.46 10.59
C PHE A 147 4.76 24.51 10.20
N LEU A 148 6.00 25.00 10.15
CA LEU A 148 7.16 24.18 9.80
C LEU A 148 7.41 23.08 10.84
N GLN A 149 7.25 23.38 12.13
CA GLN A 149 7.43 22.39 13.19
C GLN A 149 6.36 21.29 13.16
N TYR A 150 5.12 21.64 12.82
CA TYR A 150 4.04 20.66 12.67
C TYR A 150 4.16 19.82 11.39
N LEU A 151 4.79 20.34 10.33
CA LEU A 151 5.09 19.55 9.12
C LEU A 151 6.13 18.45 9.41
N GLU A 152 7.14 18.77 10.23
CA GLU A 152 8.09 17.77 10.74
C GLU A 152 7.36 16.68 11.56
N ASP A 153 6.46 17.06 12.46
CA ASP A 153 5.66 16.13 13.28
C ASP A 153 4.77 15.18 12.46
N LEU A 154 4.37 15.59 11.25
CA LEU A 154 3.54 14.79 10.35
C LEU A 154 4.34 13.81 9.47
N GLY A 155 5.67 13.80 9.58
CA GLY A 155 6.55 12.87 8.84
C GLY A 155 6.63 13.14 7.34
N TYR A 156 6.40 14.39 6.90
CA TYR A 156 6.61 14.80 5.51
C TYR A 156 8.10 15.08 5.30
N GLU A 157 8.82 14.17 4.63
CA GLU A 157 10.17 14.42 4.12
C GLU A 157 10.12 15.16 2.76
N ASP A 158 11.18 15.93 2.46
CA ASP A 158 11.33 16.84 1.30
C ASP A 158 11.07 16.19 -0.08
N ASP A 159 11.08 14.85 -0.18
CA ASP A 159 10.93 14.10 -1.44
C ASP A 159 9.48 13.99 -1.97
N LEU A 160 8.47 14.51 -1.26
CA LEU A 160 7.06 14.43 -1.67
C LEU A 160 6.63 15.45 -2.75
N GLY A 161 7.55 16.27 -3.27
CA GLY A 161 7.27 17.20 -4.38
C GLY A 161 6.29 18.32 -4.01
N LEU A 162 6.16 18.66 -2.72
CA LEU A 162 5.34 19.78 -2.26
C LEU A 162 6.03 21.10 -2.61
N THR A 163 5.44 21.86 -3.52
CA THR A 163 5.90 23.22 -3.85
C THR A 163 5.10 24.23 -3.02
N LEU A 164 5.74 24.79 -1.99
CA LEU A 164 5.21 25.91 -1.21
C LEU A 164 5.48 27.20 -1.99
N MET A 165 4.43 27.83 -2.53
CA MET A 165 4.54 29.12 -3.20
C MET A 165 4.06 30.23 -2.26
N THR A 166 5.00 31.01 -1.73
CA THR A 166 4.69 32.22 -0.95
C THR A 166 4.77 33.44 -1.85
N TYR A 167 3.71 34.24 -1.95
CA TYR A 167 3.73 35.48 -2.71
C TYR A 167 3.81 36.68 -1.74
N LYS A 168 4.93 37.42 -1.80
CA LYS A 168 5.13 38.65 -1.02
C LYS A 168 4.77 39.84 -1.91
N HIS A 169 3.60 40.45 -1.73
CA HIS A 169 3.40 41.82 -2.26
C HIS A 169 4.32 42.75 -1.47
N LYS A 170 5.27 43.41 -2.16
CA LYS A 170 5.94 44.59 -1.61
C LYS A 170 4.87 45.68 -1.47
N VAL A 171 4.70 46.18 -0.24
CA VAL A 171 4.04 47.48 0.01
C VAL A 171 4.94 48.57 -0.54
#